data_AF-I1I248-F1
#
_entry.id   AF-I1I248-F1
#
_cell.length_a   1.000
_cell.length_b   1.000
_cell.length_c   1.000
_cell.angle_alpha   90.00
_cell.angle_beta   90.00
_cell.angle_gamma   90.00
#
_symmetry.space_group_name_H-M   'P 1'
#
loop_
_entity.id
_entity.type
_entity.pdbx_description
1 polymer ?
#
loop_
_entity_poly.entity_id
_entity_poly.type
_entity_poly.pdbx_seq_one_letter_code
_entity_poly.pdbx_strand_id
1 'polypeptide(L)'
;MEEPQKPPIARTTASTCAAETARGTHAFKIAGYKLHKGLGVGNFIRSASFAVGGYRWCVRYYPDGSHRRDQGYVSIGVELQSPRSEVRALYDLWLTNPATGASSPVFSRPSSFPAFSTFKPDQNFRGSNQFMKRELLEASPYLQDDCLVIHCDLTVLKGIRVEEEETTMGMGMASEIQVPPSDSPDSFGKLVEEKKRADVVAFMRLRARFFSDLRIKNAARTRGGRERESEDR
;
A
#
# COMPACT_ATOMS: atom_id res chain seq x y z
N MET A 1 -5.53 -69.98 -10.49
CA MET A 1 -5.34 -69.09 -9.33
C MET A 1 -4.70 -67.84 -9.86
N GLU A 2 -5.47 -66.75 -9.95
CA GLU A 2 -5.00 -65.46 -10.47
C GLU A 2 -4.75 -64.56 -9.26
N GLU A 3 -3.55 -63.99 -9.17
CA GLU A 3 -3.09 -63.19 -8.04
C GLU A 3 -3.79 -61.81 -8.05
N PRO A 4 -4.30 -61.29 -6.91
CA PRO A 4 -5.02 -60.02 -6.90
C PRO A 4 -4.06 -58.86 -7.22
N GLN A 5 -4.33 -58.13 -8.30
CA GLN A 5 -3.59 -56.93 -8.66
C GLN A 5 -3.77 -55.84 -7.58
N LYS A 6 -2.65 -55.36 -7.04
CA LYS A 6 -2.59 -54.25 -6.08
C LYS A 6 -3.10 -52.96 -6.74
N PRO A 7 -4.01 -52.19 -6.11
CA PRO A 7 -4.56 -50.98 -6.72
C PRO A 7 -3.44 -49.93 -6.95
N PRO A 8 -3.55 -49.13 -8.03
CA PRO A 8 -2.56 -48.09 -8.32
C PRO A 8 -2.54 -47.05 -7.18
N ILE A 9 -1.36 -46.80 -6.62
CA ILE A 9 -1.16 -45.77 -5.60
C ILE A 9 -1.32 -44.40 -6.29
N ALA A 10 -2.38 -43.67 -5.94
CA ALA A 10 -2.56 -42.30 -6.39
C ALA A 10 -1.58 -41.39 -5.63
N ARG A 11 -0.72 -40.65 -6.36
CA ARG A 11 0.17 -39.65 -5.79
C ARG A 11 -0.50 -38.28 -5.93
N THR A 12 -0.71 -37.60 -4.81
CA THR A 12 -1.20 -36.23 -4.77
C THR A 12 -0.06 -35.33 -4.35
N THR A 13 0.23 -34.30 -5.14
CA THR A 13 1.21 -33.26 -4.80
C THR A 13 0.46 -31.97 -4.49
N ALA A 14 0.97 -31.21 -3.53
CA ALA A 14 0.51 -29.86 -3.21
C ALA A 14 1.71 -28.91 -3.17
N SER A 15 1.45 -27.61 -3.36
CA SER A 15 2.46 -26.58 -3.12
C SER A 15 1.80 -25.28 -2.66
N THR A 16 2.53 -24.51 -1.87
CA THR A 16 2.12 -23.21 -1.34
C THR A 16 3.10 -22.13 -1.82
N CYS A 17 2.59 -20.99 -2.26
CA CYS A 17 3.42 -19.83 -2.58
C CYS A 17 3.23 -18.70 -1.56
N ALA A 18 4.34 -18.10 -1.12
CA ALA A 18 4.35 -16.99 -0.18
C ALA A 18 5.21 -15.83 -0.73
N ALA A 19 4.71 -14.61 -0.65
CA ALA A 19 5.44 -13.41 -1.05
C ALA A 19 6.27 -12.89 0.12
N GLU A 20 7.58 -12.71 -0.09
CA GLU A 20 8.45 -12.04 0.88
C GLU A 20 8.48 -10.54 0.59
N THR A 21 8.26 -9.71 1.61
CA THR A 21 8.27 -8.26 1.48
C THR A 21 9.14 -7.59 2.53
N ALA A 22 9.59 -6.37 2.24
CA ALA A 22 10.17 -5.46 3.22
C ALA A 22 9.44 -4.13 3.19
N ARG A 23 9.12 -3.60 4.37
CA ARG A 23 8.41 -2.34 4.53
C ARG A 23 9.30 -1.29 5.18
N GLY A 24 9.16 -0.04 4.77
CA GLY A 24 9.82 1.10 5.39
C GLY A 24 9.06 2.39 5.13
N THR A 25 9.21 3.34 6.05
CA THR A 25 8.54 4.64 5.96
C THR A 25 9.55 5.78 5.86
N HIS A 26 9.13 6.89 5.26
CA HIS A 26 9.94 8.10 5.13
C HIS A 26 9.05 9.34 5.26
N ALA A 27 9.55 10.36 5.95
CA ALA A 27 8.92 11.66 6.06
C ALA A 27 9.81 12.71 5.39
N PHE A 28 9.28 13.39 4.39
CA PHE A 28 9.97 14.43 3.65
C PHE A 28 9.37 15.80 4.00
N LYS A 29 10.08 16.55 4.85
CA LYS A 29 9.72 17.93 5.19
C LYS A 29 10.33 18.90 4.18
N ILE A 30 9.47 19.72 3.58
CA ILE A 30 9.83 20.82 2.69
C ILE A 30 9.55 22.11 3.45
N ALA A 31 10.62 22.78 3.89
CA ALA A 31 10.54 24.10 4.50
C ALA A 31 10.72 25.20 3.44
N GLY A 32 10.09 26.35 3.65
CA GLY A 32 10.17 27.46 2.71
C GLY A 32 9.34 27.21 1.44
N TYR A 33 8.17 26.56 1.55
CA TYR A 33 7.31 26.16 0.43
C TYR A 33 7.16 27.27 -0.62
N LYS A 34 6.95 28.52 -0.20
CA LYS A 34 6.81 29.67 -1.10
C LYS A 34 8.00 29.89 -2.01
N LEU A 35 9.22 29.60 -1.55
CA LEU A 35 10.46 29.75 -2.33
C LEU A 35 10.61 28.67 -3.41
N HIS A 36 9.91 27.55 -3.22
CA HIS A 36 9.94 26.42 -4.15
C HIS A 36 8.87 26.53 -5.25
N LYS A 37 7.98 27.51 -5.16
CA LYS A 37 6.99 27.80 -6.22
C LYS A 37 7.66 28.48 -7.41
N GLY A 38 7.17 28.20 -8.62
CA GLY A 38 7.76 28.76 -9.83
C GLY A 38 9.09 28.09 -10.22
N LEU A 39 9.40 26.93 -9.62
CA LEU A 39 10.49 26.06 -10.06
C LEU A 39 10.30 25.64 -11.53
N GLY A 40 9.05 25.62 -12.00
CA GLY A 40 8.68 25.34 -13.36
C GLY A 40 8.17 23.92 -13.54
N VAL A 41 7.25 23.75 -14.48
CA VAL A 41 6.64 22.45 -14.79
C VAL A 41 7.73 21.43 -15.15
N GLY A 42 7.66 20.25 -14.52
CA GLY A 42 8.61 19.16 -14.73
C GLY A 42 9.87 19.25 -13.87
N ASN A 43 10.12 20.38 -13.20
CA ASN A 43 11.19 20.50 -12.21
C ASN A 43 10.69 20.07 -10.83
N PHE A 44 11.60 19.50 -10.03
CA PHE A 44 11.23 18.87 -8.76
C PHE A 44 12.32 18.96 -7.71
N ILE A 45 11.90 18.72 -6.47
CA ILE A 45 12.76 18.57 -5.29
C ILE A 45 12.78 17.09 -4.89
N ARG A 46 13.96 16.57 -4.57
CA ARG A 46 14.14 15.23 -4.02
C ARG A 46 14.31 15.27 -2.51
N SER A 47 13.73 14.29 -1.82
CA SER A 47 14.11 13.97 -0.45
C SER A 47 15.52 13.39 -0.39
N ALA A 48 16.06 13.28 0.81
CA ALA A 48 17.21 12.40 1.06
C ALA A 48 16.83 10.95 0.69
N SER A 49 17.84 10.15 0.29
CA SER A 49 17.63 8.73 0.03
C SER A 49 17.30 7.97 1.33
N PHE A 50 16.43 6.98 1.25
CA PHE A 50 16.17 6.01 2.31
C PHE A 50 16.20 4.57 1.77
N ALA A 51 16.52 3.61 2.64
CA ALA A 51 16.73 2.22 2.24
C ALA A 51 15.54 1.33 2.62
N VAL A 52 14.99 0.59 1.65
CA VAL A 52 13.94 -0.41 1.87
C VAL A 52 14.17 -1.60 0.95
N GLY A 53 14.13 -2.82 1.50
CA GLY A 53 14.28 -4.05 0.72
C GLY A 53 15.63 -4.22 0.03
N GLY A 54 16.69 -3.55 0.51
CA GLY A 54 18.02 -3.57 -0.12
C GLY A 54 18.22 -2.52 -1.22
N TYR A 55 17.22 -1.66 -1.47
CA TYR A 55 17.26 -0.64 -2.50
C TYR A 55 17.18 0.77 -1.92
N ARG A 56 17.73 1.74 -2.64
CA ARG A 56 17.69 3.17 -2.30
C ARG A 56 16.53 3.83 -3.01
N TRP A 57 15.74 4.58 -2.25
CA TRP A 57 14.55 5.28 -2.71
C TRP A 57 14.60 6.73 -2.30
N CYS A 58 13.88 7.60 -3.01
CA CYS A 58 13.59 8.96 -2.53
C CYS A 58 12.16 9.37 -2.95
N VAL A 59 11.61 10.37 -2.28
CA VAL A 59 10.37 11.03 -2.68
C VAL A 59 10.70 12.19 -3.60
N ARG A 60 9.99 12.34 -4.72
CA ARG A 60 10.02 13.56 -5.55
C ARG A 60 8.76 14.39 -5.31
N TYR A 61 8.94 15.71 -5.27
CA TYR A 61 7.87 16.70 -5.18
C TYR A 61 7.99 17.73 -6.31
N TYR A 62 6.92 17.90 -7.07
CA TYR A 62 6.81 18.84 -8.19
C TYR A 62 5.84 19.96 -7.79
N PRO A 63 6.34 21.15 -7.40
CA PRO A 63 5.49 22.24 -6.92
C PRO A 63 4.59 22.85 -8.00
N ASP A 64 5.01 22.79 -9.27
CA ASP A 64 4.31 23.37 -10.41
C ASP A 64 3.70 22.32 -11.37
N GLY A 65 3.71 21.05 -10.96
CA GLY A 65 3.22 19.91 -11.74
C GLY A 65 4.32 19.18 -12.51
N SER A 66 4.10 17.88 -12.77
CA SER A 66 5.09 17.01 -13.41
C SER A 66 5.16 17.15 -14.94
N HIS A 67 4.05 17.48 -15.59
CA HIS A 67 3.96 17.71 -17.03
C HIS A 67 3.07 18.94 -17.28
N ARG A 68 3.09 19.49 -18.51
CA ARG A 68 2.28 20.67 -18.87
C ARG A 68 0.79 20.50 -18.56
N ARG A 69 0.25 19.30 -18.76
CA ARG A 69 -1.15 18.98 -18.44
C ARG A 69 -1.47 18.96 -16.93
N ASP A 70 -0.45 18.93 -16.08
CA ASP A 70 -0.57 18.90 -14.63
C ASP A 70 -0.36 20.30 -14.01
N GLN A 71 -0.23 21.34 -14.85
CA GLN A 71 -0.08 22.70 -14.39
C GLN A 71 -1.26 23.10 -13.48
N GLY A 72 -0.94 23.73 -12.35
CA GLY A 72 -1.93 24.06 -11.32
C GLY A 72 -2.14 22.96 -10.26
N TYR A 73 -1.56 21.78 -10.45
CA TYR A 73 -1.48 20.73 -9.44
C TYR A 73 -0.07 20.63 -8.87
N VAL A 74 0.03 20.14 -7.64
CA VAL A 74 1.27 19.55 -7.15
C VAL A 74 1.31 18.08 -7.54
N SER A 75 2.50 17.57 -7.86
CA SER A 75 2.72 16.14 -8.11
C SER A 75 3.70 15.57 -7.09
N ILE A 76 3.47 14.33 -6.67
CA ILE A 76 4.40 13.61 -5.79
C ILE A 76 4.55 12.17 -6.24
N GLY A 77 5.69 11.57 -5.92
CA GLY A 77 5.88 10.15 -6.14
C GLY A 77 7.15 9.62 -5.49
N VAL A 78 7.34 8.33 -5.64
CA VAL A 78 8.51 7.60 -5.19
C VAL A 78 9.41 7.32 -6.38
N GLU A 79 10.71 7.43 -6.17
CA GLU A 79 11.74 7.11 -7.14
C GLU A 79 12.69 6.03 -6.60
N LEU A 80 13.01 5.06 -7.44
CA LEU A 80 14.12 4.12 -7.27
C LEU A 80 15.43 4.77 -7.73
N GLN A 81 16.42 4.80 -6.84
CA GLN A 81 17.75 5.38 -7.10
C GLN A 81 18.85 4.33 -7.26
N SER A 82 18.62 3.07 -6.83
CA SER A 82 19.61 2.01 -7.03
C SER A 82 19.88 1.80 -8.52
N PRO A 83 21.15 1.88 -8.98
CA PRO A 83 21.47 1.72 -10.40
C PRO A 83 21.23 0.29 -10.87
N ARG A 84 20.96 0.11 -12.17
CA ARG A 84 20.81 -1.21 -12.83
C ARG A 84 19.89 -2.16 -12.05
N SER A 85 18.76 -1.64 -11.59
CA SER A 85 17.82 -2.35 -10.72
C SER A 85 16.43 -2.34 -11.34
N GLU A 86 15.73 -3.47 -11.19
CA GLU A 86 14.30 -3.59 -11.45
C GLU A 86 13.62 -4.14 -10.19
N VAL A 87 12.67 -3.40 -9.66
CA VAL A 87 12.08 -3.66 -8.33
C VAL A 87 10.59 -3.46 -8.38
N ARG A 88 9.83 -4.38 -7.79
CA ARG A 88 8.38 -4.20 -7.62
C ARG A 88 8.09 -3.68 -6.22
N ALA A 89 7.36 -2.58 -6.10
CA ALA A 89 7.04 -1.98 -4.81
C ALA A 89 5.65 -1.34 -4.79
N LEU A 90 4.91 -1.52 -3.69
CA LEU A 90 3.75 -0.70 -3.35
C LEU A 90 4.19 0.52 -2.57
N TYR A 91 3.51 1.63 -2.78
CA TYR A 91 3.71 2.85 -2.02
C TYR A 91 2.36 3.46 -1.65
N ASP A 92 2.27 4.00 -0.45
CA ASP A 92 1.21 4.89 0.00
C ASP A 92 1.83 6.27 0.26
N LEU A 93 1.17 7.34 -0.22
CA LEU A 93 1.59 8.72 -0.03
C LEU A 93 0.47 9.57 0.57
N TRP A 94 0.81 10.39 1.56
CA TRP A 94 -0.11 11.31 2.22
C TRP A 94 0.62 12.55 2.77
N LEU A 95 -0.16 13.58 3.10
CA LEU A 95 0.31 14.76 3.81
C LEU A 95 -0.10 14.70 5.28
N THR A 96 0.66 15.37 6.13
CA THR A 96 0.33 15.48 7.55
C THR A 96 0.31 16.94 7.96
N ASN A 97 -0.70 17.32 8.75
CA ASN A 97 -0.79 18.62 9.41
C ASN A 97 0.33 18.69 10.48
N PRO A 98 1.29 19.61 10.35
CA PRO A 98 2.41 19.68 11.28
C PRO A 98 2.03 19.98 12.73
N ALA A 99 0.98 20.80 12.96
CA ALA A 99 0.54 21.16 14.30
C ALA A 99 -0.28 20.07 15.00
N THR A 100 -1.12 19.34 14.26
CA THR A 100 -2.07 18.37 14.86
C THR A 100 -1.68 16.90 14.65
N GLY A 101 -0.74 16.62 13.74
CA GLY A 101 -0.42 15.26 13.30
C GLY A 101 -1.51 14.59 12.46
N ALA A 102 -2.62 15.29 12.18
CA ALA A 102 -3.71 14.75 11.38
C ALA A 102 -3.25 14.52 9.93
N SER A 103 -3.57 13.36 9.38
CA SER A 103 -3.14 12.97 8.04
C SER A 103 -4.25 13.17 7.01
N SER A 104 -3.87 13.54 5.80
CA SER A 104 -4.76 13.50 4.65
C SER A 104 -5.17 12.05 4.33
N PRO A 105 -6.21 11.84 3.53
CA PRO A 105 -6.44 10.55 2.89
C PRO A 105 -5.17 10.09 2.13
N VAL A 106 -4.98 8.79 2.03
CA VAL A 106 -3.93 8.21 1.17
C VAL A 106 -4.33 8.44 -0.28
N PHE A 107 -3.48 9.12 -1.04
CA PHE A 107 -3.81 9.59 -2.39
C PHE A 107 -3.37 8.65 -3.50
N SER A 108 -2.38 7.81 -3.27
CA SER A 108 -1.85 6.90 -4.28
C SER A 108 -1.56 5.56 -3.64
N ARG A 109 -2.38 4.56 -3.99
CA ARG A 109 -2.13 3.15 -3.73
C ARG A 109 -2.31 2.41 -5.05
N PRO A 110 -1.22 1.93 -5.68
CA PRO A 110 -1.32 1.07 -6.85
C PRO A 110 -2.16 -0.18 -6.55
N SER A 111 -2.94 -0.66 -7.52
CA SER A 111 -3.75 -1.89 -7.38
C SER A 111 -2.92 -3.18 -7.37
N SER A 112 -1.67 -3.10 -7.81
CA SER A 112 -0.66 -4.17 -7.80
C SER A 112 0.72 -3.57 -7.53
N PHE A 113 1.77 -4.37 -7.30
CA PHE A 113 3.13 -3.85 -7.15
C PHE A 113 3.68 -3.40 -8.52
N PRO A 114 3.72 -2.08 -8.85
CA PRO A 114 4.33 -1.62 -10.10
C PRO A 114 5.83 -1.92 -10.12
N ALA A 115 6.35 -2.17 -11.32
CA ALA A 115 7.78 -2.23 -11.55
C ALA A 115 8.38 -0.81 -11.62
N PHE A 116 9.46 -0.64 -10.88
CA PHE A 116 10.40 0.47 -10.94
C PHE A 116 11.66 -0.03 -11.61
N SER A 117 12.17 0.66 -12.62
CA SER A 117 13.35 0.23 -13.37
C SER A 117 14.31 1.39 -13.58
N THR A 118 15.56 1.26 -13.16
CA THR A 118 16.64 2.21 -13.46
C THR A 118 17.41 1.85 -14.73
N PHE A 119 16.99 0.80 -15.44
CA PHE A 119 17.45 0.53 -16.80
C PHE A 119 16.85 1.51 -17.83
N LYS A 120 15.70 2.12 -17.49
CA LYS A 120 14.98 3.07 -18.34
C LYS A 120 14.68 4.37 -17.55
N PRO A 121 15.03 5.55 -18.07
CA PRO A 121 14.97 6.81 -17.32
C PRO A 121 13.56 7.25 -16.90
N ASP A 122 12.52 6.76 -17.58
CA ASP A 122 11.11 7.07 -17.35
C ASP A 122 10.40 6.02 -16.45
N GLN A 123 11.08 4.93 -16.10
CA GLN A 123 10.47 3.81 -15.38
C GLN A 123 10.87 3.72 -13.91
N ASN A 124 11.79 4.58 -13.45
CA ASN A 124 12.25 4.55 -12.07
C ASN A 124 11.39 5.38 -11.11
N PHE A 125 10.37 6.08 -11.60
CA PHE A 125 9.50 6.96 -10.82
C PHE A 125 8.02 6.60 -11.00
N ARG A 126 7.27 6.56 -9.89
CA ARG A 126 5.82 6.33 -9.87
C ARG A 126 5.19 7.22 -8.82
N GLY A 127 3.99 7.73 -9.08
CA GLY A 127 3.34 8.67 -8.18
C GLY A 127 1.97 9.11 -8.65
N SER A 128 1.52 10.25 -8.12
CA SER A 128 0.32 10.93 -8.58
C SER A 128 0.70 12.27 -9.23
N ASN A 129 0.46 12.35 -10.54
CA ASN A 129 0.74 13.55 -11.34
C ASN A 129 -0.17 14.72 -10.95
N GLN A 130 -1.39 14.44 -10.51
CA GLN A 130 -2.37 15.43 -10.05
C GLN A 130 -2.74 15.15 -8.59
N PHE A 131 -1.74 15.09 -7.72
CA PHE A 131 -1.92 14.69 -6.32
C PHE A 131 -2.92 15.59 -5.60
N MET A 132 -2.75 16.90 -5.71
CA MET A 132 -3.67 17.89 -5.16
C MET A 132 -3.59 19.15 -6.00
N LYS A 133 -4.72 19.83 -6.23
CA LYS A 133 -4.68 21.18 -6.79
C LYS A 133 -3.88 22.08 -5.86
N ARG A 134 -2.98 22.88 -6.42
CA ARG A 134 -2.10 23.76 -5.64
C ARG A 134 -2.89 24.77 -4.79
N GLU A 135 -3.94 25.37 -5.35
CA GLU A 135 -4.84 26.27 -4.61
C GLU A 135 -5.47 25.58 -3.38
N LEU A 136 -5.83 24.30 -3.50
CA LEU A 136 -6.39 23.53 -2.40
C LEU A 136 -5.33 23.17 -1.37
N LEU A 137 -4.10 22.85 -1.80
CA LEU A 137 -2.98 22.63 -0.90
C LEU A 137 -2.68 23.88 -0.08
N GLU A 138 -2.60 25.04 -0.73
CA GLU A 138 -2.30 26.31 -0.09
C GLU A 138 -3.39 26.77 0.89
N ALA A 139 -4.65 26.38 0.64
CA ALA A 139 -5.77 26.61 1.56
C ALA A 139 -5.94 25.48 2.61
N SER A 140 -5.16 24.39 2.52
CA SER A 140 -5.31 23.22 3.39
C SER A 140 -4.57 23.39 4.72
N PRO A 141 -4.98 22.67 5.78
CA PRO A 141 -4.23 22.64 7.03
C PRO A 141 -2.91 21.84 6.96
N TYR A 142 -2.55 21.29 5.79
CA TYR A 142 -1.31 20.53 5.59
C TYR A 142 -0.11 21.41 5.25
N LEU A 143 -0.36 22.64 4.78
CA LEU A 143 0.65 23.67 4.60
C LEU A 143 0.56 24.66 5.77
N GLN A 144 1.49 24.56 6.72
CA GLN A 144 1.55 25.44 7.89
C GLN A 144 2.95 25.98 8.07
N ASP A 145 3.07 27.24 8.47
CA ASP A 145 4.36 27.93 8.69
C ASP A 145 5.32 27.75 7.51
N ASP A 146 4.78 27.87 6.30
CA ASP A 146 5.50 27.67 5.04
C ASP A 146 6.22 26.31 4.93
N CYS A 147 5.70 25.30 5.63
CA CYS A 147 6.22 23.94 5.68
C CYS A 147 5.16 22.93 5.22
N LEU A 148 5.61 22.00 4.39
CA LEU A 148 4.84 20.85 3.92
C LEU A 148 5.55 19.56 4.35
N VAL A 149 4.81 18.57 4.85
CA VAL A 149 5.37 17.24 5.17
C VAL A 149 4.67 16.17 4.35
N ILE A 150 5.45 15.50 3.50
CA ILE A 150 5.01 14.38 2.67
C ILE A 150 5.49 13.10 3.31
N HIS A 151 4.56 12.18 3.59
CA HIS A 151 4.89 10.85 4.09
C HIS A 151 4.81 9.83 2.97
N CYS A 152 5.71 8.86 3.05
CA CYS A 152 5.78 7.69 2.20
C CYS A 152 5.83 6.44 3.06
N ASP A 153 4.98 5.47 2.76
CA ASP A 153 5.07 4.10 3.25
C ASP A 153 5.31 3.19 2.05
N LEU A 154 6.42 2.46 2.05
CA LEU A 154 6.91 1.70 0.92
C LEU A 154 7.02 0.23 1.30
N THR A 155 6.42 -0.63 0.50
CA THR A 155 6.53 -2.09 0.63
C THR A 155 7.17 -2.66 -0.63
N VAL A 156 8.38 -3.20 -0.49
CA VAL A 156 9.16 -3.79 -1.58
C VAL A 156 8.95 -5.29 -1.61
N LEU A 157 8.64 -5.84 -2.78
CA LEU A 157 8.59 -7.29 -3.00
C LEU A 157 10.03 -7.82 -3.19
N LYS A 158 10.47 -8.71 -2.31
CA LYS A 158 11.81 -9.31 -2.34
C LYS A 158 11.88 -10.58 -3.18
N GLY A 159 10.80 -11.35 -3.22
CA GLY A 159 10.73 -12.61 -3.94
C GLY A 159 9.44 -13.38 -3.66
N ILE A 160 9.25 -14.47 -4.38
CA ILE A 160 8.18 -15.43 -4.16
C ILE A 160 8.85 -16.74 -3.75
N ARG A 161 8.47 -17.27 -2.60
CA ARG A 161 8.89 -18.59 -2.11
C ARG A 161 7.81 -19.59 -2.48
N VAL A 162 8.20 -20.74 -3.02
CA VAL A 162 7.30 -21.86 -3.30
C VAL A 162 7.78 -23.03 -2.47
N GLU A 163 6.88 -23.58 -1.66
CA GLU A 163 7.14 -24.74 -0.80
C GLU A 163 6.27 -25.89 -1.31
N GLU A 164 6.87 -27.06 -1.53
CA GLU A 164 6.18 -28.27 -1.98
C GLU A 164 5.79 -29.12 -0.78
N GLU A 165 4.55 -29.59 -0.76
CA GLU A 165 4.03 -30.54 0.22
C GLU A 165 3.71 -31.85 -0.51
N GLU A 166 4.56 -32.86 -0.32
CA GLU A 166 4.27 -34.22 -0.79
C GLU A 166 3.53 -35.00 0.30
N THR A 167 2.26 -35.35 0.04
CA THR A 167 1.53 -36.30 0.89
C THR A 167 1.29 -37.59 0.13
N THR A 168 2.00 -38.66 0.51
CA THR A 168 1.71 -40.00 -0.01
C THR A 168 0.50 -40.54 0.75
N MET A 169 -0.70 -40.38 0.18
CA MET A 169 -1.91 -41.05 0.68
C MET A 169 -1.80 -42.55 0.37
N GLY A 170 -1.17 -43.31 1.27
CA GLY A 170 -1.49 -44.72 1.40
C GLY A 170 -2.92 -44.82 1.91
N MET A 171 -3.82 -45.40 1.13
CA MET A 171 -5.20 -45.66 1.51
C MET A 171 -5.21 -46.51 2.80
N GLY A 172 -5.33 -45.87 3.95
CA GLY A 172 -5.23 -46.54 5.24
C GLY A 172 -4.86 -45.62 6.39
N MET A 173 -5.70 -44.63 6.68
CA MET A 173 -6.07 -44.32 8.06
C MET A 173 -7.47 -43.72 8.03
N ALA A 174 -8.42 -44.46 8.59
CA ALA A 174 -9.67 -43.89 9.05
C ALA A 174 -9.34 -42.71 9.96
N SER A 175 -10.04 -41.60 9.76
CA SER A 175 -10.14 -40.57 10.79
C SER A 175 -10.67 -41.22 12.07
N GLU A 176 -9.78 -41.54 12.99
CA GLU A 176 -10.15 -41.81 14.37
C GLU A 176 -9.79 -40.58 15.19
N ILE A 177 -10.83 -39.81 15.52
CA ILE A 177 -10.78 -38.68 16.41
C ILE A 177 -10.30 -39.19 17.76
N GLN A 178 -9.01 -39.04 18.07
CA GLN A 178 -8.53 -39.23 19.44
C GLN A 178 -8.89 -37.99 20.26
N VAL A 179 -9.92 -38.15 21.08
CA VAL A 179 -10.32 -37.22 22.14
C VAL A 179 -9.21 -37.21 23.20
N PRO A 180 -8.62 -36.06 23.55
CA PRO A 180 -7.66 -36.02 24.66
C PRO A 180 -8.42 -36.25 25.98
N PRO A 181 -7.91 -37.10 26.89
CA PRO A 181 -8.54 -37.28 28.20
C PRO A 181 -8.33 -36.03 29.05
N SER A 182 -9.42 -35.52 29.63
CA SER A 182 -9.44 -34.35 30.50
C SER A 182 -8.99 -34.67 31.93
N ASP A 183 -8.18 -33.75 32.47
CA ASP A 183 -7.98 -33.32 33.87
C ASP A 183 -7.27 -34.21 34.91
N SER A 184 -6.16 -33.68 35.45
CA SER A 184 -6.03 -33.36 36.88
C SER A 184 -4.96 -32.26 37.12
N PRO A 185 -5.04 -31.47 38.21
CA PRO A 185 -4.42 -30.15 38.34
C PRO A 185 -3.06 -30.18 39.07
N ASP A 186 -2.36 -29.05 39.02
CA ASP A 186 -1.06 -28.74 39.64
C ASP A 186 0.22 -29.17 38.91
N SER A 187 0.63 -28.31 37.98
CA SER A 187 1.99 -27.76 38.04
C SER A 187 1.98 -26.33 37.51
N PHE A 188 1.95 -25.38 38.45
CA PHE A 188 2.24 -23.97 38.20
C PHE A 188 3.67 -23.81 37.64
N GLY A 189 3.81 -22.95 36.63
CA GLY A 189 5.00 -22.10 36.50
C GLY A 189 5.69 -22.09 35.14
N LYS A 190 5.53 -20.94 34.47
CA LYS A 190 6.36 -20.39 33.37
C LYS A 190 6.19 -21.02 31.98
N LEU A 191 5.53 -20.29 31.08
CA LEU A 191 6.22 -19.62 29.97
C LEU A 191 5.26 -18.69 29.19
N VAL A 192 5.39 -17.40 29.52
CA VAL A 192 5.33 -16.19 28.67
C VAL A 192 4.56 -16.27 27.34
N GLU A 193 3.42 -15.56 27.35
CA GLU A 193 2.97 -14.61 26.29
C GLU A 193 3.24 -14.96 24.81
N GLU A 194 2.22 -15.52 24.14
CA GLU A 194 1.98 -15.28 22.72
C GLU A 194 0.48 -15.11 22.45
N LYS A 195 -0.05 -13.96 22.90
CA LYS A 195 -1.39 -13.49 22.54
C LYS A 195 -1.27 -12.43 21.46
N LYS A 196 -1.41 -12.84 20.20
CA LYS A 196 -2.05 -12.06 19.11
C LYS A 196 -2.05 -12.85 17.79
N ARG A 197 -2.85 -13.92 17.76
CA ARG A 197 -3.24 -14.59 16.51
C ARG A 197 -4.75 -14.48 16.29
N ALA A 198 -5.21 -13.24 16.28
CA ALA A 198 -6.48 -12.79 15.72
C ALA A 198 -6.31 -11.27 15.59
N ASP A 199 -6.41 -10.73 14.36
CA ASP A 199 -6.58 -9.28 14.03
C ASP A 199 -5.83 -8.78 12.77
N VAL A 200 -5.54 -9.63 11.77
CA VAL A 200 -5.10 -9.12 10.45
C VAL A 200 -6.20 -9.17 9.39
N VAL A 201 -7.19 -10.06 9.55
CA VAL A 201 -8.34 -10.13 8.64
C VAL A 201 -9.44 -9.11 8.99
N ALA A 202 -9.51 -8.66 10.25
CA ALA A 202 -10.48 -7.66 10.71
C ALA A 202 -10.17 -6.24 10.21
N PHE A 203 -8.88 -5.87 10.10
CA PHE A 203 -8.48 -4.53 9.64
C PHE A 203 -8.64 -4.35 8.11
N MET A 204 -8.53 -5.44 7.34
CA MET A 204 -8.77 -5.44 5.89
C MET A 204 -10.26 -5.33 5.53
N ARG A 205 -11.18 -5.79 6.39
CA ARG A 205 -12.63 -5.73 6.11
C ARG A 205 -13.34 -4.47 6.62
N LEU A 206 -12.79 -3.73 7.60
CA LEU A 206 -13.46 -2.52 8.10
C LEU A 206 -13.19 -1.23 7.28
N ARG A 207 -12.20 -1.21 6.38
CA ARG A 207 -11.93 -0.02 5.54
C ARG A 207 -12.63 -0.03 4.18
N ALA A 208 -13.25 -1.13 3.79
CA ALA A 208 -14.05 -1.21 2.56
C ALA A 208 -15.47 -0.63 2.71
N ARG A 209 -15.99 -0.46 3.94
CA ARG A 209 -17.35 0.09 4.18
C ARG A 209 -17.44 1.62 4.19
N PHE A 210 -16.32 2.35 4.18
CA PHE A 210 -16.35 3.83 4.09
C PHE A 210 -16.36 4.36 2.64
N PHE A 211 -16.06 3.52 1.65
CA PHE A 211 -16.01 3.95 0.24
C PHE A 211 -17.35 3.86 -0.50
N SER A 212 -18.37 3.18 0.05
CA SER A 212 -19.73 3.22 -0.50
C SER A 212 -20.47 4.52 -0.18
N ASP A 213 -20.23 5.11 1.00
CA ASP A 213 -21.06 6.24 1.47
C ASP A 213 -20.62 7.60 0.92
N LEU A 214 -19.37 7.76 0.51
CA LEU A 214 -18.89 9.01 -0.09
C LEU A 214 -19.26 9.15 -1.57
N ARG A 215 -19.52 8.04 -2.28
CA ARG A 215 -19.97 8.07 -3.68
C ARG A 215 -21.45 8.45 -3.79
N ILE A 216 -22.26 8.12 -2.79
CA ILE A 216 -23.69 8.45 -2.75
C ILE A 216 -23.91 9.94 -2.41
N LYS A 217 -23.12 10.52 -1.50
CA LYS A 217 -23.28 11.94 -1.10
C LYS A 217 -22.92 12.96 -2.19
N ASN A 218 -21.99 12.63 -3.09
CA ASN A 218 -21.66 13.51 -4.23
C ASN A 218 -22.59 13.35 -5.44
N ALA A 219 -23.32 12.23 -5.57
CA ALA A 219 -24.32 12.05 -6.62
C ALA A 219 -25.66 12.74 -6.29
N ALA A 220 -25.97 12.94 -5.01
CA ALA A 220 -27.17 13.66 -4.58
C ALA A 220 -27.07 15.19 -4.74
N ARG A 221 -25.85 15.75 -4.71
CA ARG A 221 -25.65 17.21 -4.81
C ARG A 221 -25.64 17.75 -6.25
N THR A 222 -25.41 16.90 -7.25
CA THR A 222 -25.47 17.28 -8.68
C THR A 222 -26.86 17.11 -9.29
N ARG A 223 -27.81 16.45 -8.59
CA ARG A 223 -29.18 16.24 -9.09
C ARG A 223 -30.23 17.20 -8.49
N GLY A 224 -29.91 17.94 -7.42
CA GLY A 224 -30.83 18.87 -6.76
C GLY A 224 -30.78 20.33 -7.24
N GLY A 225 -29.96 20.66 -8.24
CA GLY A 225 -29.74 22.04 -8.70
C GLY A 225 -30.44 22.41 -10.02
N ARG A 226 -31.37 21.60 -10.51
CA ARG A 226 -31.98 21.80 -11.84
C ARG A 226 -33.49 21.63 -11.82
N GLU A 227 -34.17 22.29 -10.89
CA GLU A 227 -35.64 22.45 -10.90
C GLU A 227 -36.02 23.57 -9.92
N ARG A 228 -36.00 24.82 -10.42
CA ARG A 228 -36.85 25.95 -10.04
C ARG A 228 -36.30 27.25 -10.63
N GLU A 229 -36.79 27.60 -11.82
CA GLU A 229 -37.06 28.97 -12.27
C GLU A 229 -37.91 28.85 -13.55
N SER A 230 -39.20 28.64 -13.34
CA SER A 230 -40.26 28.83 -14.34
C SER A 230 -41.37 29.60 -13.63
N GLU A 231 -41.20 30.91 -13.57
CA GLU A 231 -42.12 31.97 -13.18
C GLU A 231 -41.50 33.20 -13.86
N ASP A 232 -42.17 34.16 -14.45
CA ASP A 232 -43.57 34.48 -14.67
C ASP A 232 -43.48 35.73 -15.57
N ARG A 233 -44.35 35.85 -16.58
CA ARG A 233 -44.59 37.01 -17.45
C ARG A 233 -43.58 37.40 -18.53
#